data_AF-A0A1G1P332-F1
#
_entry.id   AF-A0A1G1P332-F1
#
_cell.length_a   1.000
_cell.length_b   1.000
_cell.length_c   1.000
_cell.angle_alpha   90.00
_cell.angle_beta   90.00
_cell.angle_gamma   90.00
#
_symmetry.space_group_name_H-M   'P 1'
#
loop_
_entity.id
_entity.type
_entity.pdbx_description
1 polymer ?
#
loop_
_entity_poly.entity_id
_entity_poly.type
_entity_poly.pdbx_seq_one_letter_code
_entity_poly.pdbx_strand_id
1 'polypeptide(L)'
;MKVIYTAHLEFRLKIREILHDLPRKIFKESREHYYDTHTDHRVALSTVMFKNKSREMALTYDKIQNEIHLITVHPVKPYQKHSRLKSGRWRKI
;
A
#
# COMPACT_ATOMS: atom_id res chain seq x y z
N MET A 1 6.22 -4.29 -17.56
CA MET A 1 6.32 -4.15 -16.10
C MET A 1 5.68 -5.36 -15.41
N LYS A 2 6.45 -6.10 -14.63
CA LYS A 2 6.01 -7.33 -13.93
C LYS A 2 5.65 -6.98 -12.48
N VAL A 3 4.53 -7.50 -11.96
CA VAL A 3 4.14 -7.32 -10.56
C VAL A 3 4.53 -8.58 -9.79
N ILE A 4 5.32 -8.41 -8.73
CA ILE A 4 5.82 -9.46 -7.86
C ILE A 4 5.16 -9.32 -6.49
N TYR A 5 4.59 -10.41 -6.00
CA TYR A 5 4.12 -10.51 -4.62
C TYR A 5 5.27 -11.05 -3.77
N THR A 6 5.70 -10.28 -2.79
CA THR A 6 6.77 -10.73 -1.87
C THR A 6 6.23 -11.80 -0.92
N ALA A 7 7.13 -12.65 -0.41
CA ALA A 7 6.76 -13.64 0.62
C ALA A 7 6.15 -12.98 1.86
N HIS A 8 6.62 -11.78 2.22
CA HIS A 8 6.02 -11.00 3.31
C HIS A 8 4.57 -10.62 3.01
N LEU A 9 4.29 -10.11 1.81
CA LEU A 9 2.92 -9.77 1.41
C LEU A 9 2.01 -11.01 1.45
N GLU A 10 2.42 -12.12 0.83
CA GLU A 10 1.64 -13.36 0.77
C GLU A 10 1.24 -13.84 2.18
N PHE A 11 2.20 -13.85 3.10
CA PHE A 11 1.94 -14.16 4.50
C PHE A 11 0.94 -13.18 5.14
N ARG A 12 1.12 -11.88 4.95
CA ARG A 12 0.21 -10.85 5.52
C ARG A 12 -1.21 -10.95 4.97
N LEU A 13 -1.38 -11.28 3.69
CA LEU A 13 -2.70 -11.43 3.06
C LEU A 13 -3.48 -12.56 3.71
N LYS A 14 -2.84 -13.72 3.88
CA LYS A 14 -3.44 -14.90 4.51
C LYS A 14 -3.89 -14.60 5.95
N ILE A 15 -3.00 -14.08 6.80
CA ILE A 15 -3.32 -13.86 8.22
C ILE A 15 -4.28 -12.69 8.46
N ARG A 16 -4.39 -11.74 7.53
CA ARG A 16 -5.31 -10.59 7.63
C ARG A 16 -6.62 -10.81 6.89
N GLU A 17 -6.78 -11.94 6.22
CA GLU A 17 -7.95 -12.27 5.38
C GLU A 17 -8.19 -11.20 4.31
N ILE A 18 -7.11 -10.75 3.67
CA ILE A 18 -7.17 -9.78 2.58
C ILE A 18 -7.20 -10.55 1.26
N LEU A 19 -8.15 -10.19 0.39
CA LEU A 19 -8.25 -10.77 -0.95
C LEU A 19 -6.91 -10.65 -1.71
N HIS A 20 -6.47 -11.75 -2.29
CA HIS A 20 -5.15 -11.85 -2.92
C HIS A 20 -4.93 -10.83 -4.05
N ASP A 21 -5.96 -10.53 -4.84
CA ASP A 21 -5.85 -9.56 -5.95
C ASP A 21 -5.92 -8.08 -5.49
N LEU A 22 -6.32 -7.81 -4.23
CA LEU A 22 -6.49 -6.45 -3.74
C LEU A 22 -5.23 -5.58 -3.85
N PRO A 23 -4.01 -6.02 -3.44
CA PRO A 23 -2.78 -5.25 -3.62
C PRO A 23 -2.55 -4.83 -5.06
N ARG A 24 -2.69 -5.75 -6.03
CA ARG A 24 -2.51 -5.46 -7.45
C ARG A 24 -3.54 -4.45 -7.95
N LYS A 25 -4.78 -4.55 -7.49
CA LYS A 25 -5.83 -3.57 -7.79
C LYS A 25 -5.47 -2.19 -7.26
N ILE A 26 -5.07 -2.08 -5.98
CA ILE A 26 -4.65 -0.81 -5.37
C ILE A 26 -3.47 -0.20 -6.15
N PHE A 27 -2.46 -1.00 -6.49
CA PHE A 27 -1.30 -0.50 -7.25
C PHE A 27 -1.69 0.09 -8.62
N LYS A 28 -2.61 -0.56 -9.34
CA LYS A 28 -3.01 -0.14 -10.68
C LYS A 28 -3.99 1.03 -10.71
N GLU A 29 -4.89 1.09 -9.73
CA GLU A 29 -6.04 2.00 -9.77
C GLU A 29 -5.90 3.21 -8.84
N SER A 30 -4.96 3.17 -7.88
CA SER A 30 -4.72 4.29 -6.97
C SER A 30 -4.32 5.55 -7.74
N ARG A 31 -4.87 6.69 -7.31
CA ARG A 31 -4.47 8.03 -7.78
C ARG A 31 -3.57 8.75 -6.77
N GLU A 32 -3.29 8.11 -5.64
CA GLU A 32 -2.57 8.69 -4.51
C GLU A 32 -1.34 7.85 -4.21
N HIS A 33 -0.20 8.32 -4.70
CA HIS A 33 1.10 7.73 -4.42
C HIS A 33 1.97 8.68 -3.60
N TYR A 34 2.74 8.07 -2.70
CA TYR A 34 3.68 8.75 -1.84
C TYR A 34 5.00 8.00 -1.80
N TYR A 35 6.05 8.72 -1.43
CA TYR A 35 7.31 8.18 -1.00
C TYR A 35 7.42 8.35 0.53
N ASP A 36 7.64 7.25 1.24
CA ASP A 36 7.82 7.20 2.69
C ASP A 36 9.31 7.39 3.02
N THR A 37 9.68 8.60 3.43
CA THR A 37 11.07 8.99 3.70
C THR A 37 11.70 8.28 4.88
N HIS A 38 10.90 7.66 5.75
CA HIS A 38 11.43 6.89 6.89
C HIS A 38 11.82 5.46 6.51
N THR A 39 11.16 4.90 5.50
CA THR A 39 11.38 3.49 5.11
C THR A 39 11.95 3.35 3.71
N ASP A 40 12.15 4.44 2.98
CA ASP A 40 12.61 4.45 1.58
C ASP A 40 11.73 3.58 0.66
N HIS A 41 10.42 3.59 0.91
CA HIS A 41 9.45 2.81 0.12
C HIS A 41 8.40 3.72 -0.50
N ARG A 42 7.74 3.23 -1.56
CA ARG A 42 6.56 3.89 -2.09
C ARG A 42 5.30 3.36 -1.43
N VAL A 43 4.29 4.21 -1.35
CA VAL A 43 2.98 3.90 -0.77
C VAL A 43 1.89 4.31 -1.75
N ALA A 44 0.95 3.43 -2.04
CA ALA A 44 -0.29 3.72 -2.76
C ALA A 44 -1.47 3.67 -1.79
N LEU A 45 -2.42 4.61 -1.90
CA LEU A 45 -3.64 4.64 -1.09
C LEU A 45 -4.88 4.36 -1.92
N SER A 46 -5.79 3.55 -1.40
CA SER A 46 -7.11 3.37 -2.01
C SER A 46 -8.16 3.04 -0.95
N THR A 47 -9.37 3.58 -1.13
CA THR A 47 -10.51 3.28 -0.27
C THR A 47 -11.27 2.08 -0.82
N VAL A 48 -11.44 1.05 0.00
CA VAL A 48 -12.10 -0.21 -0.40
C VAL A 48 -13.03 -0.72 0.72
N MET A 49 -13.96 -1.60 0.35
CA MET A 49 -14.73 -2.37 1.34
C MET A 49 -13.87 -3.49 1.92
N PHE A 50 -13.53 -3.39 3.22
CA PHE A 50 -12.78 -4.40 3.95
C PHE A 50 -13.43 -4.70 5.30
N LYS A 51 -13.77 -5.97 5.53
CA LYS A 51 -14.52 -6.43 6.72
C LYS A 51 -15.80 -5.62 6.94
N ASN A 52 -16.61 -5.50 5.88
CA ASN A 52 -17.90 -4.79 5.83
C ASN A 52 -17.83 -3.31 6.21
N LYS A 53 -16.65 -2.68 6.08
CA LYS A 53 -16.46 -1.25 6.35
C LYS A 53 -15.65 -0.63 5.22
N SER A 54 -15.99 0.60 4.86
CA SER A 54 -15.15 1.42 3.99
C SER A 54 -13.85 1.76 4.74
N ARG A 55 -12.71 1.41 4.16
CA ARG A 55 -11.39 1.64 4.75
C ARG A 55 -10.40 2.08 3.69
N GLU A 56 -9.59 3.06 4.05
CA GLU A 56 -8.40 3.42 3.28
C GLU A 56 -7.31 2.38 3.56
N MET A 57 -6.78 1.80 2.49
CA MET A 57 -5.73 0.79 2.51
C MET A 57 -4.45 1.39 1.96
N ALA A 58 -3.37 1.24 2.72
CA ALA A 58 -2.02 1.61 2.31
C ALA A 58 -1.27 0.38 1.80
N LEU A 59 -0.87 0.42 0.54
CA LEU A 59 -0.02 -0.57 -0.10
C LEU A 59 1.41 -0.04 -0.19
N THR A 60 2.34 -0.69 0.48
CA THR A 60 3.77 -0.42 0.35
C THR A 60 4.34 -1.24 -0.79
N TYR A 61 5.13 -0.62 -1.66
CA TYR A 61 5.74 -1.26 -2.82
C TYR A 61 7.06 -0.59 -3.20
N ASP A 62 7.90 -1.34 -3.91
CA ASP A 62 9.13 -0.84 -4.53
C ASP A 62 9.09 -1.01 -6.05
N LYS A 63 9.81 -0.12 -6.75
CA LYS A 63 10.06 -0.22 -8.19
C LYS A 63 11.53 -0.56 -8.39
N ILE A 64 11.80 -1.76 -8.88
CA ILE A 64 13.14 -2.28 -9.13
C ILE A 64 13.23 -2.60 -10.62
N GLN A 65 14.01 -1.81 -11.38
CA GLN A 65 14.10 -1.93 -12.84
C GLN A 65 12.70 -1.92 -13.51
N ASN A 66 12.28 -3.05 -14.12
CA ASN A 66 10.99 -3.23 -14.77
C ASN A 66 9.99 -4.05 -13.93
N GLU A 67 10.27 -4.19 -12.63
CA GLU A 67 9.45 -4.93 -11.67
C GLU A 67 8.86 -4.02 -10.60
N ILE A 68 7.67 -4.39 -10.14
CA ILE A 68 6.97 -3.77 -9.02
C ILE A 68 6.83 -4.83 -7.94
N HIS A 69 7.51 -4.62 -6.82
CA HIS A 69 7.52 -5.54 -5.69
C HIS A 69 6.51 -5.04 -4.66
N LEU A 70 5.40 -5.77 -4.51
CA LEU A 70 4.39 -5.46 -3.51
C LEU A 70 4.80 -6.05 -2.15
N ILE A 71 5.01 -5.18 -1.17
CA ILE A 71 5.63 -5.55 0.12
C ILE A 71 4.59 -5.86 1.18
N THR A 72 3.63 -4.96 1.40
CA THR A 72 2.58 -5.15 2.41
C THR A 72 1.37 -4.27 2.13
N VAL A 73 0.19 -4.70 2.55
CA VAL A 73 -1.03 -3.88 2.51
C VAL A 73 -1.73 -3.91 3.86
N HIS A 74 -2.17 -2.76 4.34
CA HIS A 74 -2.89 -2.63 5.61
C HIS A 74 -3.86 -1.46 5.62
N PRO A 75 -4.93 -1.52 6.42
CA PRO A 75 -5.76 -0.35 6.69
C PRO A 75 -4.92 0.76 7.33
N VAL A 76 -5.13 2.00 6.89
CA VAL A 76 -4.57 3.21 7.50
C VAL A 76 -5.71 4.03 8.10
N LYS A 77 -5.55 4.52 9.32
CA LYS A 77 -6.53 5.41 9.95
C LYS A 77 -6.32 6.85 9.47
N PRO A 78 -7.38 7.69 9.39
CA PRO A 78 -7.26 9.07 8.92
C PRO A 78 -6.20 9.90 9.66
N TYR A 79 -6.12 9.77 11.00
CA TYR A 79 -5.10 10.50 11.78
C TYR A 79 -3.67 10.03 11.48
N GLN A 80 -3.47 8.76 11.10
CA GLN A 80 -2.16 8.24 10.71
C GLN A 80 -1.73 8.81 9.36
N LYS A 81 -2.63 8.84 8.36
CA LYS A 81 -2.38 9.50 7.08
C LYS A 81 -2.04 10.97 7.30
N HIS A 82 -2.88 11.69 8.03
CA HIS A 82 -2.68 13.11 8.31
C HIS A 82 -1.34 13.39 8.99
N SER A 83 -1.00 12.63 10.04
CA SER A 83 0.28 12.76 10.74
C SER A 83 1.49 12.52 9.82
N ARG A 84 1.43 11.49 8.97
CA ARG A 84 2.52 11.15 8.02
C ARG A 84 2.70 12.21 6.93
N LEU A 85 1.61 12.81 6.45
CA LEU A 85 1.66 13.92 5.50
C LEU A 85 2.22 15.18 6.18
N LYS A 86 1.69 15.55 7.35
CA LYS A 86 2.08 16.76 8.08
C LYS A 86 3.55 16.75 8.51
N SER A 87 4.06 15.59 8.92
CA SER A 87 5.48 15.42 9.29
C SER A 87 6.43 15.38 8.09
N GLY A 88 5.91 15.31 6.85
CA GLY A 88 6.72 15.13 5.66
C GLY A 88 7.29 13.72 5.50
N ARG A 89 6.86 12.77 6.35
CA ARG A 89 7.20 11.35 6.20
C ARG A 89 6.66 10.81 4.87
N TRP A 90 5.41 11.09 4.54
CA TRP A 90 4.83 10.75 3.24
C TRP A 90 4.85 11.97 2.32
N ARG A 91 5.69 11.92 1.28
CA ARG A 91 5.80 12.96 0.25
C ARG A 91 5.12 12.50 -1.02
N LYS A 92 4.27 13.34 -1.62
CA LYS A 92 3.54 13.00 -2.84
C LYS A 92 4.51 12.80 -4.02
N ILE A 93 4.24 11.82 -4.87
CA ILE A 93 4.99 11.51 -6.11
C ILE A 93 4.07 11.42 -7.31
#